data_AF-A0A6M2DJU2-F1
#
_entry.id   AF-A0A6M2DJU2-F1
#
_cell.length_a   1.000
_cell.length_b   1.000
_cell.length_c   1.000
_cell.angle_alpha   90.00
_cell.angle_beta   90.00
_cell.angle_gamma   90.00
#
_symmetry.space_group_name_H-M   'P 1'
#
loop_
_entity.id
_entity.type
_entity.pdbx_description
1 polymer ?
#
loop_
_entity_poly.entity_id
_entity_poly.type
_entity_poly.pdbx_seq_one_letter_code
_entity_poly.pdbx_strand_id
1 'polypeptide(L)' 'MSANFGPPSEQIWPPTLNTGEKMVKCPYNPSHIVRSTRFAVHLKKCAIQHAERKLITCPFIYTHRVPATKLEEHI' A
#
# COMPACT_ATOMS: atom_id res chain seq x y z
N MET A 1 12.76 14.70 -34.45
CA MET A 1 13.03 13.34 -34.96
C MET A 1 12.24 12.38 -34.10
N SER A 2 10.99 12.09 -34.49
CA SER A 2 10.11 11.19 -33.72
C SER A 2 9.83 10.01 -34.62
N ALA A 3 10.42 8.86 -34.29
CA ALA A 3 10.24 7.65 -35.07
C ALA A 3 9.49 6.63 -34.21
N ASN A 4 8.17 6.62 -34.37
CA ASN A 4 7.32 5.58 -33.83
C ASN A 4 7.27 4.46 -34.88
N PHE A 5 8.16 3.49 -34.75
CA PHE A 5 8.16 2.26 -35.54
C PHE A 5 7.42 1.16 -34.77
N GLY A 6 6.10 1.10 -34.93
CA GLY A 6 5.29 0.00 -34.40
C GLY A 6 4.09 -0.26 -35.30
N PRO A 7 3.72 -1.52 -35.59
CA PRO A 7 2.56 -1.84 -36.41
C PRO A 7 1.24 -1.51 -35.70
N PRO A 8 0.18 -1.06 -36.42
CA PRO A 8 -1.07 -0.57 -35.83
C PRO A 8 -1.89 -1.58 -34.99
N SER A 9 -1.66 -2.89 -35.17
CA SER A 9 -2.50 -3.95 -34.59
C SER A 9 -2.19 -4.29 -33.13
N GLU A 10 -1.16 -3.70 -32.54
CA GLU A 10 -0.73 -3.97 -31.15
C GLU A 10 -0.93 -2.75 -30.23
N GLN A 11 -1.62 -1.71 -30.74
CA GLN A 11 -1.98 -0.53 -29.97
C GLN A 11 -3.24 -0.78 -29.11
N ILE A 12 -3.26 -1.88 -28.35
CA ILE A 12 -4.27 -2.17 -27.32
C ILE A 12 -3.63 -1.92 -25.96
N TRP A 13 -3.63 -0.66 -25.53
CA TRP A 13 -4.06 -0.21 -24.22
C TRP A 13 -3.88 1.32 -24.23
N PRO A 14 -4.95 2.13 -24.12
CA PRO A 14 -4.72 3.50 -23.70
C PRO A 14 -3.99 3.41 -22.35
N PRO A 15 -2.87 4.10 -22.07
CA PRO A 15 -2.37 4.19 -20.71
C PRO A 15 -3.37 5.05 -19.94
N THR A 16 -4.55 4.52 -19.67
CA THR A 16 -5.40 4.99 -18.60
C THR A 16 -4.65 4.60 -17.34
N LEU A 17 -3.65 5.43 -16.98
CA LEU A 17 -3.33 5.74 -15.60
C LEU A 17 -4.62 6.31 -14.99
N ASN A 18 -5.59 5.42 -14.78
CA ASN A 18 -6.65 5.61 -13.82
C ASN A 18 -5.95 5.53 -12.46
N THR A 19 -5.23 6.57 -12.10
CA THR A 19 -4.61 6.74 -10.79
C THR A 19 -5.66 7.19 -9.79
N GLY A 20 -6.81 6.50 -9.77
CA GLY A 20 -7.72 6.44 -8.63
C GLY A 20 -7.01 5.78 -7.46
N GLU A 21 -5.98 6.46 -6.95
CA GLU A 21 -5.11 5.99 -5.89
C GLU A 21 -5.97 5.80 -4.64
N LYS A 22 -6.25 4.53 -4.32
CA LYS A 22 -7.05 4.16 -3.17
C LYS A 22 -6.40 4.73 -1.91
N MET A 23 -7.18 5.49 -1.15
CA MET A 23 -6.78 6.04 0.14
C MET A 23 -7.09 5.01 1.23
N VAL A 24 -6.13 4.74 2.10
CA VAL A 24 -6.25 3.78 3.20
C VAL A 24 -5.97 4.46 4.54
N LYS A 25 -6.68 4.05 5.59
CA LYS A 25 -6.48 4.56 6.95
C LYS A 25 -5.31 3.82 7.61
N CYS A 26 -4.49 4.55 8.35
CA CYS A 26 -3.38 3.96 9.10
C CYS A 26 -3.88 3.23 10.36
N PRO A 27 -3.36 2.01 10.65
CA PRO A 27 -3.73 1.26 11.85
C PRO A 27 -3.11 1.83 13.14
N TYR A 28 -2.03 2.62 13.05
CA TYR A 28 -1.41 3.26 14.21
C TYR A 28 -2.15 4.52 14.65
N ASN A 29 -2.62 5.31 13.67
CA ASN A 29 -3.32 6.57 13.88
C ASN A 29 -4.46 6.75 12.86
N PRO A 30 -5.74 6.78 13.30
CA PRO A 30 -6.90 6.87 12.41
C PRO A 30 -7.00 8.22 11.68
N SER A 31 -6.32 9.26 12.15
CA SER A 31 -6.26 10.57 11.48
C SER A 31 -5.38 10.54 10.22
N HIS A 32 -4.50 9.53 10.08
CA HIS A 32 -3.69 9.38 8.88
C HIS A 32 -4.46 8.63 7.79
N ILE A 33 -4.68 9.33 6.68
CA ILE A 33 -5.21 8.76 5.44
C ILE A 33 -4.10 8.84 4.39
N VAL A 34 -3.67 7.69 3.88
CA VAL A 34 -2.46 7.56 3.05
C VAL A 34 -2.81 6.87 1.75
N ARG A 35 -2.14 7.27 0.67
CA ARG A 35 -2.24 6.58 -0.61
C ARG A 35 -1.73 5.15 -0.48
N SER A 36 -2.46 4.18 -1.04
CA SER A 36 -2.09 2.77 -1.04
C SER A 36 -0.66 2.54 -1.56
N THR A 37 -0.25 3.30 -2.58
CA THR A 37 1.09 3.29 -3.19
C THR A 37 2.21 3.66 -2.22
N ARG A 38 1.92 4.48 -1.20
CA ARG A 38 2.88 4.94 -0.19
C ARG A 38 2.69 4.28 1.17
N PHE A 39 1.66 3.45 1.32
CA PHE A 39 1.27 2.85 2.60
C PHE A 39 2.37 1.99 3.22
N ALA A 40 3.08 1.21 2.40
CA ALA A 40 4.24 0.41 2.79
C ALA A 40 5.30 1.22 3.57
N VAL A 41 5.73 2.34 2.96
CA VAL A 41 6.77 3.21 3.50
C VAL A 41 6.24 3.98 4.71
N HIS A 42 4.98 4.42 4.66
CA HIS A 42 4.31 5.05 5.77
C HIS A 42 4.29 4.16 7.02
N LEU A 43 3.91 2.88 6.88
CA LEU A 43 3.84 1.95 8.00
C LEU A 43 5.16 1.79 8.74
N LYS A 44 6.30 1.73 8.04
CA LYS A 44 7.62 1.64 8.67
C LYS A 44 7.92 2.83 9.56
N LYS A 45 7.66 4.05 9.07
CA LYS A 45 7.89 5.28 9.83
C LYS A 45 6.89 5.44 10.98
N CYS A 46 5.63 5.14 10.72
CA CYS A 46 4.54 5.30 11.68
C CYS A 46 4.66 4.28 12.83
N ALA A 47 5.16 3.07 12.57
CA ALA A 47 5.46 2.08 13.61
C ALA A 47 6.52 2.55 14.61
N ILE A 48 7.53 3.30 14.14
CA ILE A 48 8.58 3.86 15.01
C ILE A 48 8.00 5.00 15.85
N GLN A 49 7.17 5.86 15.26
CA GLN A 49 6.53 6.98 15.95
C GLN A 49 5.49 6.54 16.98
N HIS A 50 4.81 5.42 16.73
CA HIS A 50 3.76 4.87 17.60
C HIS A 50 4.17 3.54 18.20
N ALA A 51 5.36 3.48 18.80
CA ALA A 51 5.89 2.26 19.42
C ALA A 51 5.02 1.78 20.61
N GLU A 52 4.18 2.63 21.17
CA GLU A 52 3.18 2.27 22.19
C GLU A 52 2.12 1.29 21.67
N ARG A 53 1.84 1.30 20.35
CA ARG A 53 0.90 0.39 19.70
C ARG A 53 1.61 -0.93 19.40
N LYS A 54 1.30 -1.97 20.16
CA LYS A 54 1.80 -3.34 19.95
C LYS A 54 1.16 -4.05 18.74
N LEU A 55 1.33 -3.45 17.57
CA LEU A 55 0.92 -4.02 16.29
C LEU A 55 2.12 -4.71 15.63
N ILE A 56 1.87 -5.89 15.08
CA ILE A 56 2.89 -6.68 14.38
C ILE A 56 2.51 -6.83 12.90
N THR A 57 3.49 -7.18 12.07
CA THR A 57 3.25 -7.45 10.65
C THR A 57 2.63 -8.84 10.47
N CYS A 58 1.57 -8.94 9.68
CA CYS A 58 1.03 -10.23 9.25
C CYS A 58 2.08 -10.98 8.40
N PRO A 59 2.28 -12.30 8.60
CA PRO A 59 3.22 -13.09 7.81
C PRO A 59 2.81 -13.21 6.32
N PHE A 60 1.52 -13.09 6.01
CA PHE A 60 1.00 -13.23 4.65
C PHE A 60 0.94 -11.91 3.87
N ILE A 61 0.71 -10.79 4.54
CA ILE A 61 0.52 -9.48 3.92
C ILE A 61 1.37 -8.42 4.64
N TYR A 62 2.38 -7.90 3.94
CA TYR A 62 3.36 -6.98 4.51
C TYR A 62 2.77 -5.62 4.96
N THR A 63 1.67 -5.19 4.35
CA THR A 63 0.94 -3.97 4.73
C THR A 63 -0.05 -4.19 5.87
N HIS A 64 -0.38 -5.44 6.18
CA HIS A 64 -1.38 -5.77 7.17
C HIS A 64 -0.76 -5.75 8.57
N ARG A 65 -1.42 -5.04 9.48
CA ARG A 65 -1.00 -4.88 10.88
C ARG A 65 -2.03 -5.50 11.79
N VAL A 66 -1.55 -6.36 12.68
CA VAL A 66 -2.39 -7.17 13.56
C VAL A 66 -1.98 -6.89 15.00
N PRO A 67 -2.92 -6.77 15.96
CA PRO A 67 -2.57 -6.74 17.37
C PRO A 67 -1.82 -8.01 17.77
N ALA A 68 -0.72 -7.89 18.53
CA ALA A 68 0.07 -9.04 18.95
C ALA A 68 -0.78 -10.13 19.65
N THR A 69 -1.80 -9.72 20.43
CA THR A 69 -2.70 -10.64 21.15
C THR A 69 -3.61 -11.47 20.24
N LYS A 70 -3.81 -11.03 19.00
CA LYS A 70 -4.71 -11.69 18.03
C LYS A 70 -3.93 -12.39 16.91
N LEU A 71 -2.61 -12.48 17.01
CA LEU A 71 -1.82 -13.10 15.95
C LEU A 71 -2.11 -14.59 15.84
N GLU A 72 -2.21 -15.30 16.96
CA GLU A 72 -2.40 -16.76 16.97
C GLU A 72 -3.73 -17.15 16.34
N GLU A 73 -4.79 -16.36 16.58
CA GLU A 73 -6.10 -16.53 15.92
C GLU A 73 -6.12 -16.03 14.46
N HIS A 74 -5.11 -15.25 14.05
CA HIS A 74 -5.04 -14.64 12.72
C HIS A 74 -4.29 -15.50 11.69
N ILE A 75 -3.41 -16.41 12.13
CA ILE A 75 -2.58 -17.27 11.26
C ILE A 75 -3.37 -18.47 10.75
#